data_AF-A0A938PNZ6-F1
#
_entry.id   AF-A0A938PNZ6-F1
#
_cell.length_a   1.000
_cell.length_b   1.000
_cell.length_c   1.000
_cell.angle_alpha   90.00
_cell.angle_beta   90.00
_cell.angle_gamma   90.00
#
_symmetry.space_group_name_H-M   'P 1'
#
loop_
_entity.id
_entity.type
_entity.pdbx_description
1 polymer ?
#
loop_
_entity_poly.entity_id
_entity_poly.type
_entity_poly.pdbx_seq_one_letter_code
_entity_poly.pdbx_strand_id
1 'polypeptide(L)'
;LAALASHFGFGEEMANILMLALLALVVFMAVRWFMNRNRRPQPMQYAANGPAGHFEPQTPTMAGGSAPAAAPAAALPADFDRDAFVRLAKITFIRMQAAHDAGNLNDLRDFLSPEMFAEVKLDIEGRHGATSQTDVLNLEAEVADWADEGRRQIVSVRYSGQLREDGAETPFNEIWHLVREEGVERWVVAGIQQS
;
A
#
# COMPACT_ATOMS: atom_id res chain seq x y z
N LEU A 1 -47.72 -32.25 0.79
CA LEU A 1 -47.32 -31.46 1.98
C LEU A 1 -46.12 -30.62 1.57
N ALA A 2 -46.25 -29.32 1.78
CA ALA A 2 -45.43 -28.26 1.24
C ALA A 2 -44.03 -28.15 1.88
N ALA A 3 -43.13 -27.50 1.11
CA ALA A 3 -42.05 -26.59 1.50
C ALA A 3 -40.88 -27.15 2.37
N LEU A 4 -39.65 -26.63 2.34
CA LEU A 4 -39.22 -25.25 2.13
C LEU A 4 -37.68 -25.21 1.89
N ALA A 5 -37.25 -24.20 1.13
CA ALA A 5 -35.92 -23.56 1.14
C ALA A 5 -34.71 -24.33 0.59
N SER A 6 -34.37 -23.95 -0.64
CA SER A 6 -33.02 -23.55 -1.05
C SER A 6 -32.16 -23.03 0.12
N HIS A 7 -31.23 -23.85 0.60
CA HIS A 7 -30.25 -23.42 1.59
C HIS A 7 -28.93 -23.07 0.86
N PHE A 8 -28.83 -21.78 0.52
CA PHE A 8 -27.61 -20.96 0.42
C PHE A 8 -26.53 -21.31 -0.63
N GLY A 9 -26.73 -20.81 -1.85
CA GLY A 9 -25.65 -20.50 -2.80
C GLY A 9 -24.94 -19.15 -2.55
N PHE A 10 -24.95 -18.64 -1.31
CA PHE A 10 -24.35 -17.35 -0.91
C PHE A 10 -23.13 -17.54 0.02
N GLY A 11 -22.73 -18.79 0.28
CA GLY A 11 -21.68 -19.13 1.24
C GLY A 11 -20.28 -19.20 0.66
N GLU A 12 -20.11 -19.69 -0.57
CA GLU A 12 -18.76 -19.98 -1.12
C GLU A 12 -18.05 -18.74 -1.64
N GLU A 13 -18.73 -17.84 -2.35
CA GLU A 13 -18.12 -16.58 -2.80
C GLU A 13 -17.86 -15.60 -1.64
N MET A 14 -18.80 -15.52 -0.68
CA MET A 14 -18.62 -14.74 0.54
C MET A 14 -17.50 -15.31 1.42
N ALA A 15 -17.38 -16.64 1.52
CA ALA A 15 -16.28 -17.26 2.26
C ALA A 15 -14.93 -17.01 1.58
N ASN A 16 -14.85 -17.02 0.25
CA ASN A 16 -13.61 -16.77 -0.47
C ASN A 16 -13.19 -15.28 -0.40
N ILE A 17 -14.14 -14.36 -0.49
CA ILE A 17 -13.90 -12.91 -0.30
C ILE A 17 -13.53 -12.61 1.15
N LEU A 18 -14.19 -13.22 2.13
CA LEU A 18 -13.82 -13.10 3.55
C LEU A 18 -12.46 -13.74 3.84
N MET A 19 -12.10 -14.82 3.15
CA MET A 19 -10.80 -15.47 3.30
C MET A 19 -9.67 -14.62 2.71
N LEU A 20 -9.90 -13.98 1.55
CA LEU A 20 -8.98 -13.01 0.96
C LEU A 20 -8.89 -11.72 1.78
N ALA A 21 -10.00 -11.21 2.29
CA ALA A 21 -10.04 -10.04 3.18
C ALA A 21 -9.33 -10.32 4.51
N LEU A 22 -9.48 -11.52 5.08
CA LEU A 22 -8.73 -11.94 6.28
C LEU A 22 -7.24 -12.13 5.99
N LEU A 23 -6.86 -12.64 4.82
CA LEU A 23 -5.45 -12.73 4.44
C LEU A 23 -4.83 -11.35 4.24
N ALA A 24 -5.53 -10.41 3.61
CA ALA A 24 -5.09 -9.02 3.48
C ALA A 24 -4.99 -8.31 4.84
N LEU A 25 -5.98 -8.50 5.72
CA LEU A 25 -5.98 -7.99 7.10
C LEU A 25 -4.80 -8.55 7.92
N VAL A 26 -4.49 -9.84 7.79
CA VAL A 26 -3.36 -10.48 8.48
C VAL A 26 -2.02 -9.96 7.95
N VAL A 27 -1.88 -9.75 6.64
CA VAL A 27 -0.68 -9.12 6.04
C VAL A 27 -0.53 -7.68 6.56
N PHE A 28 -1.62 -6.92 6.61
CA PHE A 28 -1.62 -5.54 7.10
C PHE A 28 -1.32 -5.43 8.62
N MET A 29 -1.91 -6.31 9.45
CA MET A 29 -1.58 -6.38 10.88
C MET A 29 -0.13 -6.81 11.12
N ALA A 30 0.41 -7.70 10.29
CA ALA A 30 1.82 -8.12 10.36
C ALA A 30 2.77 -6.97 10.01
N VAL A 31 2.43 -6.16 9.00
CA VAL A 31 3.16 -4.94 8.63
C VAL A 31 3.13 -3.91 9.76
N ARG A 32 1.95 -3.61 10.32
CA ARG A 32 1.80 -2.67 11.45
C ARG A 32 2.53 -3.13 12.73
N TRP A 33 2.50 -4.43 13.06
CA TRP A 33 3.21 -4.97 14.22
C TRP A 33 4.73 -5.02 14.01
N PHE A 34 5.19 -5.26 12.78
CA PHE A 34 6.61 -5.30 12.43
C PHE A 34 7.22 -3.90 12.29
N MET A 35 6.48 -2.91 11.80
CA MET A 35 6.87 -1.49 11.84
C MET A 35 7.02 -0.97 13.27
N ASN A 36 6.15 -1.40 14.19
CA ASN A 36 6.33 -1.10 15.62
C ASN A 36 7.51 -1.88 16.26
N ARG A 37 7.95 -2.97 15.65
CA ARG A 37 9.12 -3.77 16.09
C ARG A 37 10.46 -3.19 15.63
N ASN A 38 10.43 -2.25 14.67
CA ASN A 38 11.59 -1.45 14.27
C ASN A 38 11.84 -0.23 15.16
N ARG A 39 11.10 -0.08 16.27
CA ARG A 39 11.59 0.61 17.47
C ARG A 39 12.74 -0.17 18.10
N ARG A 40 13.86 -0.30 17.39
CA ARG A 40 15.12 -0.75 17.99
C ARG A 40 15.64 0.41 18.84
N PRO A 41 15.81 0.26 20.16
CA PRO A 41 16.51 1.27 20.95
C PRO A 41 17.92 1.40 20.37
N GLN A 42 18.30 2.62 19.97
CA GLN A 42 19.61 2.90 19.41
C GLN A 42 20.71 2.48 20.41
N PRO A 43 21.61 1.54 20.09
CA PRO A 43 22.79 1.32 20.91
C PRO A 43 23.82 2.42 20.59
N MET A 44 24.25 3.12 21.65
CA MET A 44 25.37 4.06 21.62
C MET A 44 26.57 3.49 20.85
N GLN A 45 27.06 4.29 19.91
CA GLN A 45 28.30 4.05 19.18
C GLN A 45 29.50 4.13 20.14
N TYR A 46 30.32 3.09 20.18
CA TYR A 46 31.70 3.18 20.64
C TYR A 46 32.63 2.77 19.50
N ALA A 47 33.57 3.65 19.20
CA ALA A 47 34.58 3.52 18.18
C ALA A 47 35.64 2.47 18.53
N ALA A 48 36.15 1.74 17.53
CA ALA A 48 37.57 1.34 17.47
C ALA A 48 37.95 0.76 16.09
N ASN A 49 39.05 1.28 15.55
CA ASN A 49 39.76 0.88 14.33
C ASN A 49 40.34 -0.55 14.39
N GLY A 50 40.46 -1.21 13.23
CA GLY A 50 41.39 -2.33 13.00
C GLY A 50 41.36 -2.86 11.55
N PRO A 51 42.51 -3.11 10.88
CA PRO A 51 42.55 -3.44 9.45
C PRO A 51 42.72 -4.94 9.11
N ALA A 52 42.27 -5.27 7.89
CA ALA A 52 42.68 -6.34 6.97
C ALA A 52 42.39 -7.82 7.34
N GLY A 53 41.63 -8.48 6.45
CA GLY A 53 41.49 -9.94 6.38
C GLY A 53 40.63 -10.38 5.20
N HIS A 54 41.27 -10.89 4.15
CA HIS A 54 40.69 -11.57 2.99
C HIS A 54 39.71 -12.70 3.38
N PHE A 55 38.53 -12.75 2.76
CA PHE A 55 37.79 -14.00 2.54
C PHE A 55 37.01 -13.95 1.21
N GLU A 56 37.30 -14.93 0.36
CA GLU A 56 36.72 -15.20 -0.95
C GLU A 56 35.34 -15.87 -0.81
N PRO A 57 34.33 -15.56 -1.66
CA PRO A 57 32.97 -16.07 -1.48
C PRO A 57 32.78 -17.46 -2.08
N GLN A 58 32.43 -18.44 -1.24
CA GLN A 58 31.92 -19.73 -1.68
C GLN A 58 30.39 -19.65 -1.84
N THR A 59 29.90 -19.79 -3.07
CA THR A 59 28.48 -19.94 -3.38
C THR A 59 28.04 -21.39 -3.22
N PRO A 60 27.05 -21.73 -2.37
CA PRO A 60 26.30 -22.96 -2.51
C PRO A 60 25.08 -22.71 -3.41
N THR A 61 25.01 -23.50 -4.48
CA THR A 61 23.80 -23.68 -5.29
C THR A 61 22.71 -24.31 -4.42
N MET A 62 21.51 -23.75 -4.39
CA MET A 62 20.32 -24.44 -3.90
C MET A 62 19.14 -24.21 -4.84
N ALA A 63 18.52 -25.34 -5.14
CA ALA A 63 17.45 -25.56 -6.07
C ALA A 63 16.12 -24.93 -5.65
N GLY A 64 15.29 -24.62 -6.66
CA GLY A 64 13.88 -24.98 -6.62
C GLY A 64 12.98 -24.08 -5.78
N GLY A 65 12.87 -22.82 -6.16
CA GLY A 65 11.69 -22.01 -5.84
C GLY A 65 11.19 -21.39 -7.13
N SER A 66 10.11 -21.94 -7.70
CA SER A 66 9.33 -21.21 -8.70
C SER A 66 8.74 -19.99 -8.01
N ALA A 67 9.50 -18.89 -8.01
CA ALA A 67 8.93 -17.59 -7.75
C ALA A 67 7.81 -17.38 -8.77
N PRO A 68 6.62 -16.91 -8.37
CA PRO A 68 5.61 -16.52 -9.34
C PRO A 68 6.27 -15.50 -10.27
N ALA A 69 6.35 -15.83 -11.55
CA ALA A 69 6.83 -14.91 -12.55
C ALA A 69 5.92 -13.69 -12.48
N ALA A 70 6.49 -12.54 -12.09
CA ALA A 70 5.79 -11.26 -12.15
C ALA A 70 5.25 -11.13 -13.58
N ALA A 71 3.93 -11.00 -13.70
CA ALA A 71 3.30 -10.77 -14.99
C ALA A 71 3.97 -9.54 -15.64
N PRO A 72 4.24 -9.57 -16.96
CA PRO A 72 4.87 -8.44 -17.63
C PRO A 72 3.96 -7.21 -17.46
N ALA A 73 4.53 -6.15 -16.88
CA ALA A 73 3.88 -4.84 -16.79
C ALA A 73 3.39 -4.42 -18.18
N ALA A 74 2.10 -4.07 -18.31
CA ALA A 74 1.59 -3.70 -19.62
C ALA A 74 2.20 -2.34 -20.02
N ALA A 75 2.58 -2.21 -21.29
CA ALA A 75 3.16 -0.98 -21.79
C ALA A 75 2.14 0.16 -21.66
N LEU A 76 2.58 1.30 -21.13
CA LEU A 76 1.72 2.48 -21.01
C LEU A 76 1.19 2.91 -22.39
N PRO A 77 -0.06 3.41 -22.48
CA PRO A 77 -0.60 3.96 -23.72
C PRO A 77 0.27 5.09 -24.26
N ALA A 78 0.37 5.20 -25.58
CA ALA A 78 1.21 6.21 -26.24
C ALA A 78 0.77 7.65 -25.94
N ASP A 79 -0.50 7.85 -25.62
CA ASP A 79 -1.14 9.11 -25.27
C ASP A 79 -1.19 9.38 -23.75
N PHE A 80 -0.65 8.48 -22.92
CA PHE A 80 -0.63 8.67 -21.48
C PHE A 80 0.44 9.71 -21.08
N ASP A 81 -0.01 10.87 -20.59
CA ASP A 81 0.87 11.89 -20.02
C ASP A 81 1.36 11.46 -18.63
N ARG A 82 2.49 10.74 -18.62
CA ARG A 82 3.15 10.24 -17.42
C ARG A 82 3.50 11.37 -16.44
N ASP A 83 4.02 12.49 -16.93
CA ASP A 83 4.47 13.58 -16.07
C ASP A 83 3.30 14.29 -15.40
N ALA A 84 2.20 14.50 -16.13
CA ALA A 84 0.96 15.02 -15.55
C ALA A 84 0.39 14.06 -14.51
N PHE A 85 0.40 12.75 -14.79
CA PHE A 85 -0.10 11.76 -13.85
C PHE A 85 0.76 11.69 -12.57
N VAL A 86 2.09 11.71 -12.69
CA VAL A 86 3.00 11.74 -11.52
C VAL A 86 2.76 12.97 -10.65
N ARG A 87 2.52 14.15 -11.26
CA ARG A 87 2.16 15.36 -10.49
C ARG A 87 0.83 15.19 -9.75
N LEU A 88 -0.19 14.66 -10.43
CA LEU A 88 -1.49 14.36 -9.82
C LEU A 88 -1.34 13.37 -8.65
N ALA A 89 -0.55 12.32 -8.84
CA ALA A 89 -0.27 11.28 -7.86
C ALA A 89 0.37 11.87 -6.59
N LYS A 90 1.42 12.71 -6.73
CA LYS A 90 2.04 13.40 -5.59
C LYS A 90 1.06 14.29 -4.82
N ILE A 91 0.20 15.03 -5.53
CA ILE A 91 -0.84 15.86 -4.89
C ILE A 91 -1.84 14.99 -4.12
N THR A 92 -2.31 13.89 -4.72
CA THR A 92 -3.23 12.95 -4.08
C THR A 92 -2.63 12.34 -2.83
N PHE A 93 -1.35 11.94 -2.85
CA PHE A 93 -0.65 11.41 -1.68
C PHE A 93 -0.70 12.39 -0.50
N ILE A 94 -0.27 13.64 -0.71
CA ILE A 94 -0.21 14.66 0.33
C ILE A 94 -1.61 14.96 0.89
N ARG A 95 -2.62 15.08 0.01
CA ARG A 95 -4.01 15.34 0.43
C ARG A 95 -4.60 14.19 1.23
N MET A 96 -4.31 12.95 0.85
CA MET A 96 -4.77 11.78 1.57
C MET A 96 -4.14 11.68 2.96
N GLN A 97 -2.82 11.93 3.08
CA GLN A 97 -2.12 11.98 4.37
C GLN A 97 -2.76 13.05 5.28
N ALA A 98 -2.94 14.28 4.78
CA ALA A 98 -3.57 15.34 5.56
C ALA A 98 -5.01 15.00 6.00
N ALA A 99 -5.81 14.34 5.15
CA ALA A 99 -7.16 13.93 5.50
C ALA A 99 -7.18 12.78 6.52
N HIS A 100 -6.23 11.84 6.44
CA HIS A 100 -6.07 10.74 7.40
C HIS A 100 -5.61 11.22 8.77
N ASP A 101 -4.64 12.13 8.80
CA ASP A 101 -4.13 12.76 10.02
C ASP A 101 -5.20 13.59 10.73
N ALA A 102 -5.99 14.35 9.95
CA ALA A 102 -7.14 15.11 10.46
C ALA A 102 -8.34 14.23 10.85
N GLY A 103 -8.33 12.95 10.51
CA GLY A 103 -9.49 12.07 10.68
C GLY A 103 -10.71 12.49 9.85
N ASN A 104 -10.51 13.22 8.74
CA ASN A 104 -11.60 13.74 7.92
C ASN A 104 -12.16 12.66 6.98
N LEU A 105 -13.12 11.88 7.50
CA LEU A 105 -13.78 10.79 6.78
C LEU A 105 -14.50 11.26 5.50
N ASN A 106 -14.99 12.51 5.45
CA ASN A 106 -15.68 13.00 4.25
C ASN A 106 -14.70 13.17 3.08
N ASP A 107 -13.52 13.73 3.34
CA ASP A 107 -12.49 13.90 2.33
C ASP A 107 -11.85 12.55 1.95
N LEU A 108 -11.70 11.63 2.89
CA LEU A 108 -11.11 10.31 2.61
C LEU A 108 -11.96 9.48 1.65
N ARG A 109 -13.29 9.56 1.74
CA ARG A 109 -14.20 8.86 0.82
C ARG A 109 -13.97 9.28 -0.64
N ASP A 110 -13.46 10.48 -0.84
CA ASP A 110 -13.26 11.08 -2.16
C ASP A 110 -11.98 10.58 -2.84
N PHE A 111 -11.04 10.01 -2.07
CA PHE A 111 -9.77 9.48 -2.58
C PHE A 111 -9.68 7.97 -2.53
N LEU A 112 -10.47 7.30 -1.69
CA LEU A 112 -10.39 5.87 -1.46
C LEU A 112 -11.54 5.14 -2.13
N SER A 113 -11.29 3.90 -2.57
CA SER A 113 -12.38 2.98 -2.89
C SER A 113 -13.23 2.69 -1.64
N PRO A 114 -14.49 2.24 -1.78
CA PRO A 114 -15.34 1.92 -0.63
C PRO A 114 -14.70 0.92 0.34
N GLU A 115 -13.95 -0.05 -0.19
CA GLU A 115 -13.25 -1.08 0.58
C GLU A 115 -12.10 -0.47 1.39
N MET A 116 -11.20 0.27 0.75
CA MET A 116 -10.11 0.98 1.42
C MET A 116 -10.63 2.02 2.43
N PHE A 117 -11.73 2.69 2.11
CA PHE A 117 -12.35 3.66 3.01
C PHE A 117 -12.86 3.00 4.30
N ALA A 118 -13.47 1.81 4.20
CA ALA A 118 -13.94 1.08 5.37
C ALA A 118 -12.78 0.73 6.32
N GLU A 119 -11.63 0.31 5.77
CA GLU A 119 -10.42 0.00 6.55
C GLU A 119 -9.86 1.24 7.24
N VAL A 120 -9.67 2.33 6.49
CA VAL A 120 -9.15 3.59 7.03
C VAL A 120 -10.08 4.17 8.10
N LYS A 121 -11.40 4.06 7.91
CA LYS A 121 -12.37 4.48 8.90
C LYS A 121 -12.20 3.73 10.22
N LEU A 122 -12.02 2.40 10.18
CA LEU A 122 -11.81 1.60 11.39
C LEU A 122 -10.51 1.99 12.10
N ASP A 123 -9.44 2.31 11.38
CA ASP A 123 -8.20 2.83 11.96
C ASP A 123 -8.42 4.18 12.67
N ILE A 124 -9.09 5.13 12.01
CA ILE A 124 -9.43 6.44 12.58
C ILE A 124 -10.28 6.29 13.84
N GLU A 125 -11.30 5.43 13.82
CA GLU A 125 -12.16 5.17 14.98
C GLU A 125 -11.37 4.50 16.12
N GLY A 126 -10.47 3.57 15.78
CA GLY A 126 -9.60 2.88 16.74
C GLY A 126 -8.56 3.78 17.43
N ARG A 127 -8.26 4.96 16.86
CA ARG A 127 -7.40 5.97 17.52
C ARG A 127 -8.07 6.63 18.72
N HIS A 128 -9.38 6.49 18.90
CA HIS A 128 -10.13 7.12 19.99
C HIS A 128 -9.86 8.63 20.16
N GLY A 129 -9.65 9.34 19.05
CA GLY A 129 -9.36 10.78 19.04
C GLY A 129 -7.89 11.15 19.22
N ALA A 130 -6.96 10.18 19.25
CA ALA A 130 -5.53 10.47 19.18
C ALA A 130 -5.19 11.15 17.84
N THR A 131 -4.46 12.27 17.91
CA THR A 131 -3.98 13.00 16.74
C THR A 131 -2.85 12.21 16.09
N SER A 132 -2.92 12.04 14.77
CA SER A 132 -1.81 11.59 13.94
C SER A 132 -1.24 12.81 13.23
N GLN A 133 0.08 12.92 13.14
CA GLN A 133 0.73 13.95 12.36
C GLN A 133 1.90 13.32 11.59
N THR A 134 1.78 13.38 10.28
CA THR A 134 2.76 12.86 9.33
C THR A 134 3.29 14.01 8.50
N ASP A 135 4.54 14.40 8.73
CA ASP A 135 5.21 15.40 7.90
C ASP A 135 5.95 14.72 6.75
N VAL A 136 5.61 15.06 5.51
CA VAL A 136 6.29 14.55 4.31
C VAL A 136 7.57 15.35 4.07
N LEU A 137 8.73 14.77 4.35
CA LEU A 137 10.04 15.43 4.19
C LEU A 137 10.54 15.36 2.75
N ASN A 138 10.41 14.19 2.13
CA ASN A 138 10.70 13.98 0.72
C ASN A 138 9.69 13.00 0.12
N LEU A 139 9.28 13.26 -1.12
CA LEU A 139 8.31 12.45 -1.86
C LEU A 139 8.72 12.32 -3.32
N GLU A 140 9.18 11.13 -3.66
CA GLU A 140 9.32 10.68 -5.04
C GLU A 140 8.14 9.83 -5.44
N ALA A 141 7.79 9.90 -6.73
CA ALA A 141 6.68 9.15 -7.30
C ALA A 141 7.02 8.77 -8.74
N GLU A 142 6.82 7.50 -9.08
CA GLU A 142 7.02 6.96 -10.42
C GLU A 142 5.87 6.03 -10.81
N VAL A 143 5.41 6.09 -12.06
CA VAL A 143 4.43 5.11 -12.56
C VAL A 143 5.16 3.78 -12.78
N ALA A 144 4.81 2.80 -11.95
CA ALA A 144 5.41 1.47 -11.93
C ALA A 144 4.74 0.50 -12.91
N ASP A 145 3.41 0.58 -13.03
CA ASP A 145 2.63 -0.29 -13.91
C ASP A 145 1.34 0.39 -14.37
N TRP A 146 0.78 -0.10 -15.47
CA TRP A 146 -0.51 0.31 -16.01
C TRP A 146 -1.26 -0.92 -16.50
N ALA A 147 -2.57 -0.95 -16.29
CA ALA A 147 -3.45 -1.96 -16.86
C ALA A 147 -4.78 -1.34 -17.28
N ASP A 148 -5.32 -1.81 -18.40
CA ASP A 148 -6.68 -1.52 -18.85
C ASP A 148 -7.46 -2.82 -18.92
N GLU A 149 -8.48 -2.94 -18.08
CA GLU A 149 -9.35 -4.10 -17.98
C GLU A 149 -10.69 -3.88 -18.71
N GLY A 150 -10.77 -2.86 -19.58
CA GLY A 150 -11.95 -2.48 -20.36
C GLY A 150 -12.96 -1.69 -19.55
N ARG A 151 -13.43 -2.24 -18.43
CA ARG A 151 -14.40 -1.55 -17.54
C ARG A 151 -13.75 -0.61 -16.53
N ARG A 152 -12.45 -0.78 -16.29
CA ARG A 152 -11.67 0.04 -15.38
C ARG A 152 -10.22 0.08 -15.82
N GLN A 153 -9.57 1.19 -15.49
CA GLN A 153 -8.15 1.39 -15.69
C GLN A 153 -7.45 1.40 -14.34
N ILE A 154 -6.27 0.82 -14.29
CA ILE A 154 -5.45 0.71 -13.09
C ILE A 154 -4.09 1.32 -13.40
N VAL A 155 -3.63 2.23 -12.54
CA VAL A 155 -2.26 2.76 -12.57
C VAL A 155 -1.62 2.48 -11.22
N SER A 156 -0.50 1.77 -11.26
CA SER A 156 0.30 1.53 -10.07
C SER A 156 1.40 2.59 -9.99
N VAL A 157 1.43 3.36 -8.91
CA VAL A 157 2.44 4.39 -8.66
C VAL A 157 3.28 3.97 -7.47
N ARG A 158 4.58 3.92 -7.66
CA ARG A 158 5.52 3.75 -6.55
C ARG A 158 5.88 5.10 -5.97
N TYR A 159 5.63 5.27 -4.69
CA TYR A 159 6.07 6.38 -3.88
C TYR A 159 7.26 5.95 -3.03
N SER A 160 8.23 6.83 -2.87
CA SER A 160 9.33 6.61 -1.94
C SER A 160 9.83 7.92 -1.36
N GLY A 161 10.44 7.86 -0.19
CA GLY A 161 10.99 9.06 0.43
C GLY A 161 11.13 8.93 1.93
N GLN A 162 10.94 10.06 2.61
CA GLN A 162 11.08 10.17 4.06
C GLN A 162 9.84 10.84 4.64
N LEU A 163 9.25 10.21 5.65
CA LEU A 163 8.17 10.77 6.45
C LEU A 163 8.72 11.06 7.84
N ARG A 164 8.07 11.96 8.57
CA ARG A 164 8.29 12.16 9.99
C ARG A 164 6.97 12.00 10.71
N GLU A 165 6.93 11.03 11.61
CA GLU A 165 5.78 10.73 12.48
C GLU A 165 6.25 10.85 13.93
N ASP A 166 5.51 11.59 14.76
CA ASP A 166 5.86 11.82 16.18
C ASP A 166 7.32 12.31 16.41
N GLY A 167 7.88 13.03 15.44
CA GLY A 167 9.26 13.53 15.48
C GLY A 167 10.34 12.54 15.03
N ALA A 168 9.98 11.29 14.70
CA ALA A 168 10.88 10.29 14.17
C ALA A 168 10.84 10.26 12.64
N GLU A 169 12.00 10.45 11.99
CA GLU A 169 12.12 10.30 10.54
C GLU A 169 12.20 8.83 10.15
N THR A 170 11.33 8.42 9.23
CA THR A 170 11.21 7.03 8.78
C THR A 170 11.17 6.98 7.25
N PRO A 171 12.03 6.14 6.63
CA PRO A 171 11.97 5.93 5.19
C PRO A 171 10.75 5.08 4.84
N PHE A 172 10.16 5.40 3.69
CA PHE A 172 9.03 4.63 3.16
C PHE A 172 9.22 4.34 1.68
N ASN A 173 8.63 3.22 1.25
CA ASN A 173 8.53 2.81 -0.14
C ASN A 173 7.21 2.04 -0.30
N GLU A 174 6.31 2.60 -1.09
CA GLU A 174 4.94 2.10 -1.24
C GLU A 174 4.52 2.10 -2.69
N ILE A 175 3.74 1.11 -3.11
CA ILE A 175 3.06 1.09 -4.40
C ILE A 175 1.58 1.25 -4.14
N TRP A 176 0.99 2.30 -4.70
CA TRP A 176 -0.45 2.53 -4.63
C TRP A 176 -1.08 2.16 -5.96
N HIS A 177 -2.20 1.45 -5.89
CA HIS A 177 -3.00 1.09 -7.05
C HIS A 177 -4.16 2.07 -7.16
N LEU A 178 -4.09 2.96 -8.14
CA LEU A 178 -5.15 3.91 -8.46
C LEU A 178 -6.05 3.28 -9.53
N VAL A 179 -7.35 3.30 -9.29
CA VAL A 179 -8.37 2.76 -10.19
C VAL A 179 -9.25 3.90 -10.68
N ARG A 180 -9.61 3.84 -11.95
CA ARG A 180 -10.63 4.67 -12.57
C ARG A 180 -11.62 3.79 -13.32
N GLU A 181 -12.86 3.79 -12.87
CA GLU A 181 -13.95 3.07 -13.53
C GLU A 181 -14.37 3.78 -14.83
N GLU A 182 -14.90 3.02 -15.78
CA GLU A 182 -15.44 3.56 -17.03
C GLU A 182 -16.58 4.57 -16.73
N GLY A 183 -16.52 5.74 -17.38
CA GLY A 183 -17.49 6.82 -17.16
C GLY A 183 -17.27 7.64 -15.87
N VAL A 184 -16.24 7.31 -15.07
CA VAL A 184 -15.83 8.10 -13.91
C VAL A 184 -14.53 8.84 -14.24
N GLU A 185 -14.50 10.16 -14.10
CA GLU A 185 -13.29 10.94 -14.41
C GLU A 185 -12.21 10.86 -13.32
N ARG A 186 -12.61 10.53 -12.09
CA ARG A 186 -11.75 10.54 -10.90
C ARG A 186 -11.02 9.21 -10.72
N TRP A 187 -9.75 9.31 -10.32
CA TRP A 187 -8.94 8.19 -9.81
C TRP A 187 -9.15 8.04 -8.30
N VAL A 188 -9.30 6.81 -7.84
CA VAL A 188 -9.37 6.46 -6.41
C VAL A 188 -8.34 5.40 -6.06
N VAL A 189 -7.81 5.44 -4.84
CA VAL A 189 -6.87 4.45 -4.32
C VAL A 189 -7.65 3.22 -3.89
N ALA A 190 -7.37 2.09 -4.55
CA ALA A 190 -8.00 0.81 -4.29
C ALA A 190 -7.10 -0.17 -3.51
N GLY A 191 -5.82 0.17 -3.33
CA GLY A 191 -4.89 -0.63 -2.56
C GLY A 191 -3.53 0.03 -2.41
N ILE A 192 -2.84 -0.30 -1.32
CA ILE A 192 -1.50 0.17 -0.97
C ILE A 192 -0.64 -1.04 -0.59
N GLN A 193 0.56 -1.13 -1.15
CA GLN A 193 1.55 -2.18 -0.87
C GLN A 193 2.84 -1.53 -0.39
N GLN A 194 3.45 -2.03 0.69
CA GLN A 194 4.75 -1.54 1.16
C GLN A 194 5.87 -2.49 0.73
N SER A 195 7.04 -1.94 0.38
CA SER A 195 8.24 -2.68 -0.08
C SER A 195 9.50 -2.32 0.67
#